data_AF-A0A7V4GUY0-F1
#
_entry.id   AF-A0A7V4GUY0-F1
#
_cell.length_a   1.000
_cell.length_b   1.000
_cell.length_c   1.000
_cell.angle_alpha   90.00
_cell.angle_beta   90.00
_cell.angle_gamma   90.00
#
_symmetry.space_group_name_H-M   'P 1'
#
loop_
_entity.id
_entity.type
_entity.pdbx_description
1 polymer ?
#
loop_
_entity_poly.entity_id
_entity_poly.type
_entity_poly.pdbx_seq_one_letter_code
_entity_poly.pdbx_strand_id
1 'polypeptide(L)' 'MSGHNKWSSIKHKKGIADARRSKIFSRIVKEIQVAVREGGPDEEYNPRLRLAIQNA' A
#
# COMPACT_ATOMS: atom_id res chain seq x y z
N MET A 1 20.74 -33.20 -9.97
CA MET A 1 19.63 -33.38 -8.99
C MET A 1 19.23 -32.03 -8.46
N SER A 2 17.96 -31.67 -8.64
CA SER A 2 17.40 -30.35 -8.35
C SER A 2 17.39 -30.06 -6.85
N GLY A 3 18.34 -29.27 -6.37
CA GLY A 3 18.32 -28.66 -5.03
C GLY A 3 17.38 -27.45 -4.94
N HIS A 4 16.33 -27.40 -5.76
CA HIS A 4 15.36 -26.30 -5.74
C HIS A 4 14.35 -26.57 -4.64
N ASN A 5 14.63 -26.09 -3.43
CA ASN A 5 13.59 -25.97 -2.42
C ASN A 5 12.55 -24.96 -2.94
N LYS A 6 11.43 -25.47 -3.45
CA LYS A 6 10.29 -24.68 -3.94
C LYS A 6 9.96 -23.52 -2.99
N TRP A 7 10.11 -23.76 -1.69
CA TRP A 7 9.93 -22.78 -0.64
C TRP A 7 10.86 -21.56 -0.72
N SER A 8 12.16 -21.69 -0.94
CA SER A 8 13.05 -20.50 -0.92
C SER A 8 12.81 -19.61 -2.13
N SER A 9 12.51 -20.20 -3.29
CA SER A 9 12.11 -19.43 -4.47
C SER A 9 10.81 -18.67 -4.24
N ILE A 10 9.82 -19.30 -3.58
CA ILE A 10 8.56 -18.63 -3.21
C ILE A 10 8.82 -17.52 -2.20
N LYS A 11 9.60 -17.80 -1.14
CA LYS A 11 9.95 -16.81 -0.10
C LYS A 11 10.63 -15.59 -0.70
N HIS A 12 11.58 -15.79 -1.62
CA HIS A 12 12.31 -14.68 -2.23
C HIS A 12 11.41 -13.83 -3.13
N LYS A 13 10.62 -14.47 -4.01
CA LYS A 13 9.65 -13.77 -4.87
C LYS A 13 8.62 -13.00 -4.04
N LYS A 14 8.09 -13.62 -2.99
CA LYS A 14 7.14 -13.00 -2.07
C LYS A 14 7.77 -11.82 -1.34
N GLY A 15 8.98 -11.95 -0.81
CA GLY A 15 9.68 -10.88 -0.11
C GLY A 15 9.89 -9.63 -0.97
N ILE A 16 10.23 -9.80 -2.25
CA ILE A 16 10.35 -8.68 -3.20
C ILE A 16 8.99 -8.02 -3.45
N ALA A 17 7.94 -8.82 -3.67
CA ALA A 17 6.59 -8.31 -3.89
C ALA A 17 6.06 -7.55 -2.66
N ASP A 18 6.25 -8.11 -1.47
CA ASP A 18 5.83 -7.52 -0.20
C ASP A 18 6.59 -6.21 0.08
N ALA A 19 7.90 -6.15 -0.19
CA ALA A 19 8.70 -4.94 -0.04
C ALA A 19 8.30 -3.82 -1.00
N ARG A 20 7.82 -4.15 -2.20
CA ARG A 20 7.26 -3.16 -3.15
C ARG A 20 5.89 -2.69 -2.69
N ARG A 21 5.04 -3.62 -2.25
CA ARG A 21 3.68 -3.35 -1.78
C ARG A 21 3.68 -2.50 -0.51
N SER A 22 4.58 -2.76 0.43
CA SER A 22 4.69 -1.99 1.69
C SER A 22 4.99 -0.52 1.42
N LYS A 23 5.89 -0.21 0.48
CA LYS A 23 6.19 1.18 0.08
C LYS A 23 4.98 1.92 -0.49
N ILE A 24 4.16 1.23 -1.28
CA ILE A 24 2.93 1.81 -1.85
C ILE A 24 1.92 2.08 -0.73
N PHE A 25 1.68 1.10 0.15
CA PHE A 25 0.78 1.28 1.29
C PHE A 25 1.21 2.42 2.21
N SER A 26 2.50 2.55 2.52
CA SER A 26 2.97 3.66 3.36
C SER A 26 2.69 5.04 2.74
N ARG A 27 2.69 5.16 1.40
CA ARG A 27 2.36 6.41 0.71
C ARG A 27 0.86 6.70 0.79
N ILE A 28 0.02 5.71 0.47
CA ILE A 28 -1.44 5.82 0.52
C ILE A 28 -1.90 6.23 1.93
N VAL A 29 -1.41 5.54 2.97
CA VAL A 29 -1.77 5.85 4.36
C VAL A 29 -1.39 7.28 4.73
N LYS A 30 -0.18 7.73 4.33
CA LYS A 30 0.26 9.10 4.59
C LYS A 30 -0.62 10.13 3.87
N GLU A 31 -1.03 9.83 2.64
CA GLU A 31 -1.89 10.70 1.85
C GLU A 31 -3.30 10.81 2.43
N ILE A 32 -3.89 9.69 2.87
CA ILE A 32 -5.16 9.67 3.60
C ILE A 32 -5.05 10.49 4.89
N GLN A 33 -3.99 10.28 5.69
CA GLN A 33 -3.77 11.03 6.94
C GLN A 33 -3.68 12.54 6.71
N VAL A 34 -2.94 12.97 5.68
CA VAL A 34 -2.82 14.39 5.33
C VAL A 34 -4.17 14.94 4.86
N ALA A 35 -4.88 14.22 3.98
CA ALA A 35 -6.19 14.63 3.49
C ALA A 35 -7.21 14.80 4.63
N VAL A 36 -7.26 13.86 5.57
CA VAL A 36 -8.12 13.95 6.77
C VAL A 36 -7.75 15.16 7.63
N ARG A 37 -6.46 15.43 7.81
CA ARG A 37 -6.00 16.57 8.63
C ARG A 37 -6.33 17.92 8.00
N GLU A 38 -6.30 18.01 6.67
CA GLU A 38 -6.54 19.26 5.93
C GLU A 38 -8.03 19.53 5.70
N GLY A 39 -8.82 18.51 5.37
CA GLY A 39 -10.21 18.67 4.92
C GLY A 39 -11.24 17.97 5.80
N GLY A 40 -10.84 17.41 6.95
CA GLY A 40 -11.72 16.66 7.84
C GLY A 40 -11.92 15.20 7.41
N PRO A 41 -12.57 14.40 8.28
CA PRO A 41 -12.71 12.95 8.10
C PRO A 41 -13.81 12.53 7.13
N ASP A 42 -14.61 13.47 6.63
CA ASP A 42 -15.79 13.17 5.82
C ASP A 42 -15.46 13.22 4.32
N GLU A 43 -15.55 12.07 3.65
CA GLU A 43 -15.17 11.90 2.24
C GLU A 43 -16.13 12.57 1.25
N GLU A 44 -17.37 12.86 1.66
CA GLU A 44 -18.34 13.59 0.84
C GLU A 44 -17.99 15.07 0.71
N TYR A 45 -17.42 15.64 1.77
CA TYR A 45 -17.02 17.04 1.83
C TYR A 45 -15.52 17.26 1.57
N ASN A 46 -14.73 16.18 1.47
CA ASN A 46 -13.30 16.21 1.19
C ASN A 46 -12.95 15.43 -0.10
N PRO A 47 -12.96 16.09 -1.28
CA PRO A 47 -12.64 15.44 -2.56
C PRO A 47 -11.24 14.82 -2.59
N ARG A 48 -10.28 15.39 -1.84
CA ARG A 48 -8.91 14.88 -1.73
C ARG A 48 -8.87 13.54 -0.99
N LEU A 49 -9.63 13.42 0.10
CA LEU A 49 -9.78 12.17 0.83
C LEU A 49 -10.45 11.10 -0.04
N ARG A 50 -11.51 11.46 -0.76
CA ARG A 50 -12.19 10.54 -1.70
C ARG A 50 -11.26 9.98 -2.76
N LEU A 51 -10.44 10.85 -3.37
CA LEU A 51 -9.46 10.43 -4.38
C LEU A 51 -8.37 9.53 -3.75
N ALA A 52 -7.90 9.87 -2.55
CA ALA A 52 -6.91 9.06 -1.83
C ALA A 52 -7.43 7.66 -1.48
N ILE A 53 -8.72 7.54 -1.16
CA ILE A 53 -9.39 6.25 -0.90
C ILE A 53 -9.59 5.47 -2.20
N GLN A 54 -9.97 6.11 -3.31
CA GLN A 54 -10.14 5.43 -4.59
C GLN A 54 -8.83 4.92 -5.20
N ASN A 55 -7.72 5.61 -4.92
CA ASN A 55 -6.39 5.23 -5.41
C ASN A 55 -5.68 4.19 -4.50
N ALA A 56 -6.30 3.81 -3.38
CA ALA A 56 -5.79 2.81 -2.45
C ALA A 56 -6.01 1.37 -2.94
#